data_AF-A0A522TUC1-F1
#
_entry.id   AF-A0A522TUC1-F1
#
_cell.length_a   1.000
_cell.length_b   1.000
_cell.length_c   1.000
_cell.angle_alpha   90.00
_cell.angle_beta   90.00
_cell.angle_gamma   90.00
#
_symmetry.space_group_name_H-M   'P 1'
#
loop_
_entity.id
_entity.type
_entity.pdbx_description
1 polymer ?
#
loop_
_entity_poly.entity_id
_entity_poly.type
_entity_poly.pdbx_seq_one_letter_code
_entity_poly.pdbx_strand_id
1 'polypeptide(L)' 'MGWINIAGHWLRTRMLVPAQKHAFATGRVCHLIFPHRRPIRRTVTDIATWIIKQTEADMHAIDQIYPALGIARLLRA' A
#
# COMPACT_ATOMS: atom_id res chain seq x y z
N MET A 1 -4.91 -7.61 1.96
CA MET A 1 -3.48 -7.21 1.96
C MET A 1 -2.57 -8.15 1.19
N GLY A 2 -2.72 -9.49 1.28
CA GLY A 2 -1.84 -10.43 0.54
C GLY A 2 -1.77 -10.21 -0.98
N TRP A 3 -2.88 -9.81 -1.61
CA TRP A 3 -2.93 -9.55 -3.05
C TRP A 3 -2.09 -8.32 -3.47
N ILE A 4 -2.08 -7.25 -2.68
CA ILE A 4 -1.33 -6.01 -3.00
C ILE A 4 0.18 -6.28 -2.96
N ASN A 5 0.64 -7.09 -2.01
CA ASN A 5 2.06 -7.41 -1.90
C ASN A 5 2.56 -8.24 -3.10
N ILE A 6 1.78 -9.24 -3.54
CA ILE A 6 2.15 -10.09 -4.69
C ILE A 6 2.09 -9.29 -6.00
N ALA A 7 1.01 -8.54 -6.23
CA ALA A 7 0.90 -7.69 -7.41
C ALA A 7 1.99 -6.61 -7.44
N GLY A 8 2.31 -6.01 -6.29
CA GLY A 8 3.38 -5.03 -6.17
C GLY A 8 4.76 -5.63 -6.44
N HIS A 9 5.02 -6.86 -6.00
CA HIS A 9 6.24 -7.58 -6.37
C HIS A 9 6.35 -7.79 -7.89
N TRP A 10 5.30 -8.29 -8.55
CA TRP A 10 5.34 -8.53 -10.00
C TRP A 10 5.38 -7.27 -10.84
N LEU A 11 4.77 -6.17 -10.39
CA LEU A 11 4.94 -4.85 -11.01
C LEU A 11 6.40 -4.40 -10.90
N ARG A 12 7.04 -4.57 -9.74
CA ARG A 12 8.45 -4.21 -9.55
C ARG A 12 9.40 -5.05 -10.41
N THR A 13 9.13 -6.34 -10.56
CA THR A 13 9.93 -7.24 -11.42
C THR A 13 9.53 -7.18 -12.89
N ARG A 14 8.56 -6.32 -13.26
CA ARG A 14 8.01 -6.19 -14.63
C ARG A 14 7.40 -7.47 -15.20
N MET A 15 7.10 -8.46 -14.36
CA MET A 15 6.29 -9.62 -14.74
C MET A 15 4.83 -9.25 -14.93
N LEU A 16 4.38 -8.20 -14.25
CA LEU A 16 3.15 -7.47 -14.57
C LEU A 16 3.49 -6.05 -15.03
N VAL A 17 2.62 -5.50 -15.88
CA VAL A 17 2.68 -4.10 -16.29
C VAL A 17 1.29 -3.45 -16.10
N PRO A 18 1.22 -2.15 -15.81
CA PRO A 18 -0.05 -1.45 -15.71
C PRO A 18 -0.79 -1.46 -17.05
N ALA A 19 -2.06 -1.88 -17.03
CA ALA A 19 -2.92 -1.84 -18.22
C ALA A 19 -3.34 -0.40 -18.58
N GLN A 20 -3.37 0.50 -17.60
CA GLN A 20 -3.67 1.92 -17.78
C GLN A 20 -2.51 2.77 -17.31
N LYS A 21 -2.42 3.99 -17.86
CA LYS A 21 -1.33 4.93 -17.59
C LYS A 21 -1.59 5.88 -16.42
N HIS A 22 -2.69 5.73 -15.68
CA HIS A 22 -3.02 6.54 -14.52
C HIS A 22 -3.58 5.64 -13.41
N ALA A 23 -3.21 5.91 -12.16
CA ALA A 23 -3.83 5.29 -11.01
C ALA A 23 -5.02 6.15 -10.53
N PHE A 24 -5.99 5.49 -9.89
CA PHE A 24 -7.08 6.16 -9.18
C PHE A 24 -7.20 5.58 -7.77
N ALA A 25 -7.38 6.44 -6.78
CA ALA A 25 -7.67 6.01 -5.42
C ALA A 25 -9.09 5.47 -5.37
N THR A 26 -9.24 4.20 -5.02
CA THR A 26 -10.56 3.65 -4.68
C THR A 26 -10.95 4.15 -3.29
N GLY A 27 -12.23 4.43 -3.04
CA GLY A 27 -12.74 4.76 -1.69
C GLY A 27 -12.69 3.61 -0.67
N ARG A 28 -11.83 2.61 -0.89
CA ARG A 28 -11.63 1.46 0.00
C ARG A 28 -10.73 1.87 1.15
N VAL A 29 -11.17 1.58 2.38
CA VAL A 29 -10.41 1.85 3.59
C VAL A 29 -10.00 0.52 4.23
N CYS A 30 -8.73 0.42 4.61
CA CYS A 30 -8.19 -0.73 5.35
C CYS A 30 -8.17 -0.39 6.84
N HIS A 31 -8.82 -1.22 7.66
CA HIS A 31 -8.89 -1.02 9.10
C HIS A 31 -8.11 -2.09 9.86
N LEU A 32 -7.43 -1.68 10.93
CA LEU A 32 -6.92 -2.60 11.93
C LEU A 32 -8.05 -2.92 12.92
N ILE A 33 -8.44 -4.19 12.98
CA ILE A 33 -9.49 -4.66 13.89
C ILE A 33 -8.86 -5.26 15.15
N PHE A 34 -9.31 -4.81 16.31
CA PHE A 34 -8.88 -5.33 17.61
C PHE A 34 -10.07 -5.41 18.59
N PRO A 35 -10.02 -6.27 19.62
CA PRO A 35 -11.13 -6.42 20.55
C PRO A 35 -11.43 -5.13 21.31
N HIS A 36 -12.67 -4.65 21.24
CA HIS A 36 -13.11 -3.39 21.85
C HIS A 36 -12.88 -3.31 23.38
N ARG A 37 -12.94 -4.45 24.08
CA ARG A 37 -12.79 -4.53 25.54
C ARG A 37 -11.33 -4.59 26.03
N ARG A 38 -10.35 -4.45 25.14
CA ARG A 38 -8.93 -4.50 25.52
C ARG A 38 -8.19 -3.28 24.99
N PRO A 39 -7.35 -2.62 25.81
CA PRO A 39 -6.50 -1.55 25.32
C PRO A 39 -5.57 -2.09 24.23
N ILE A 40 -5.38 -1.32 23.17
CA ILE A 40 -4.45 -1.67 22.10
C ILE A 40 -3.03 -1.72 22.66
N ARG A 41 -2.34 -2.84 22.45
CA ARG A 41 -0.95 -2.98 22.89
C ARG A 41 -0.07 -2.12 21.99
N ARG A 42 0.92 -1.43 22.57
CA ARG A 42 1.89 -0.63 21.82
C ARG A 42 2.49 -1.37 20.62
N THR A 43 2.89 -2.63 20.81
CA THR A 43 3.41 -3.49 19.74
C THR A 43 2.46 -3.63 18.56
N VAL A 44 1.14 -3.67 18.80
CA VAL A 44 0.14 -3.76 17.72
C VAL A 44 0.11 -2.45 16.93
N THR A 45 0.16 -1.30 17.61
CA THR A 45 0.24 0.02 16.97
C THR A 45 1.55 0.19 16.19
N ASP A 46 2.67 -0.29 16.74
CA ASP A 46 3.98 -0.24 16.09
C ASP A 46 3.97 -1.10 14.80
N ILE A 47 3.40 -2.31 14.85
CA ILE A 47 3.22 -3.17 13.69
C ILE A 47 2.32 -2.51 12.64
N ALA A 48 1.19 -1.95 13.04
CA ALA A 48 0.29 -1.26 12.12
C ALA A 48 0.98 -0.11 11.40
N THR A 49 1.73 0.70 12.15
CA THR A 49 2.56 1.79 11.61
C THR A 49 3.62 1.26 10.65
N TRP A 50 4.27 0.16 10.99
CA TRP A 50 5.26 -0.48 10.13
C TRP A 50 4.63 -1.00 8.83
N ILE A 51 3.46 -1.66 8.88
CA ILE A 51 2.74 -2.15 7.70
C ILE A 51 2.39 -1.00 6.76
N ILE A 52 1.93 0.13 7.29
CA ILE A 52 1.63 1.34 6.50
C ILE A 52 2.91 1.80 5.77
N LYS A 53 4.01 1.97 6.51
CA LYS A 53 5.30 2.40 5.93
C LYS A 53 5.82 1.45 4.85
N GLN A 54 5.69 0.13 5.05
CA GLN A 54 6.10 -0.85 4.03
C GLN A 54 5.22 -0.75 2.78
N THR A 55 3.90 -0.57 2.97
CA THR A 55 2.97 -0.43 1.86
C THR A 55 3.25 0.85 1.06
N GLU A 56 3.51 1.96 1.74
CA GLU A 56 3.91 3.22 1.10
C GLU A 56 5.23 3.09 0.34
N ALA A 57 6.23 2.43 0.93
CA ALA A 57 7.52 2.17 0.28
C ALA A 57 7.37 1.35 -1.01
N ASP A 58 6.55 0.29 -0.98
CA ASP A 58 6.23 -0.51 -2.16
C ASP A 58 5.54 0.34 -3.25
N MET A 59 4.58 1.17 -2.87
CA MET A 59 3.87 2.06 -3.80
C MET A 59 4.81 3.10 -4.43
N HIS A 60 5.72 3.69 -3.64
CA HIS A 60 6.76 4.60 -4.16
C HIS A 60 7.71 3.91 -5.13
N ALA A 61 8.13 2.67 -4.84
CA ALA A 61 8.99 1.92 -5.75
C ALA A 61 8.27 1.62 -7.09
N ILE A 62 6.98 1.28 -7.05
CA ILE A 62 6.17 1.10 -8.26
C ILE A 62 6.05 2.41 -9.04
N ASP A 63 5.84 3.54 -8.36
CA ASP A 63 5.74 4.86 -8.98
C ASP A 63 7.04 5.27 -9.69
N GLN A 64 8.21 4.94 -9.13
CA GLN A 64 9.50 5.17 -9.79
C GLN A 64 9.65 4.38 -11.08
N ILE A 65 9.11 3.15 -11.13
CA ILE A 65 9.16 2.29 -12.32
C ILE A 65 8.11 2.74 -13.36
N TYR A 66 6.95 3.20 -12.90
CA TYR A 66 5.83 3.62 -13.72
C TYR A 66 5.34 5.04 -13.36
N PRO A 67 6.15 6.09 -13.62
CA PRO A 67 5.88 7.44 -13.13
C PRO A 67 4.60 8.07 -13.71
N ALA A 68 4.14 7.58 -14.87
CA ALA A 68 2.87 8.02 -15.46
C ALA A 68 1.67 7.75 -14.54
N LEU A 69 1.74 6.73 -13.67
CA LEU A 69 0.64 6.37 -12.78
C LEU A 69 0.34 7.45 -11.74
N GLY A 70 1.35 8.23 -11.32
CA GLY A 70 1.19 9.32 -10.36
C GLY A 70 0.76 8.84 -8.96
N ILE A 71 1.19 7.65 -8.54
CA ILE A 71 0.84 7.03 -7.26
C ILE A 71 1.37 7.86 -6.08
N ALA A 72 2.58 8.41 -6.17
CA ALA A 72 3.14 9.23 -5.08
C ALA A 72 2.30 10.47 -4.77
N ARG A 73 1.54 10.99 -5.75
CA ARG A 73 0.59 12.09 -5.53
C ARG A 73 -0.66 11.62 -4.78
N LEU A 74 -1.13 10.40 -5.04
CA LEU A 74 -2.31 9.83 -4.41
C LEU A 74 -2.08 9.45 -2.94
N LEU A 75 -0.84 9.13 -2.55
CA LEU A 75 -0.49 8.81 -1.15
C LEU A 75 -0.46 10.05 -0.23
N ARG A 76 -0.42 11.26 -0.79
CA ARG A 76 -0.38 12.51 -0.02
C ARG A 76 -1.76 13.13 0.22
N ALA A 77 -2.80 12.57 -0.40
CA ALA A 77 -4.19 13.02 -0.32
C ALA A 77 -4.92 12.28 0.79
#